data_AF-A0A0C2CMN5-F1
#
_entry.id   AF-A0A0C2CMN5-F1
#
_cell.length_a   1.000
_cell.length_b   1.000
_cell.length_c   1.000
_cell.angle_alpha   90.00
_cell.angle_beta   90.00
_cell.angle_gamma   90.00
#
_symmetry.space_group_name_H-M   'P 1'
#
loop_
_entity.id
_entity.type
_entity.pdbx_description
1 polymer ?
#
loop_
_entity_poly.entity_id
_entity_poly.type
_entity_poly.pdbx_seq_one_letter_code
_entity_poly.pdbx_strand_id
1 'polypeptide(L)'
;LENILPSHVARHFLEDKVNSKSKDLYHEARDYACIIFITITDFSKFYMELDANNEGVECLRLLNEIISDFDDLLDRDEFKCIEKIKTISTTYMAASGLYGKVSAPLILEPTPGPATKSVVKVTEETKSILEKEGFQFECRGEINVKGKGLMTTYFLVSGPYDLQDQVEQFV
;
A
#
# COMPACT_ATOMS: atom_id res chain seq x y z
N LEU A 1 -19.59 9.32 6.25
CA LEU A 1 -19.52 7.85 6.45
C LEU A 1 -18.36 7.24 5.65
N GLU A 2 -17.95 7.89 4.55
CA GLU A 2 -16.88 7.44 3.66
C GLU A 2 -15.51 7.34 4.36
N ASN A 3 -15.25 8.12 5.40
CA ASN A 3 -14.00 8.04 6.19
C ASN A 3 -13.91 6.80 7.10
N ILE A 4 -14.97 5.97 7.16
CA ILE A 4 -15.05 4.78 8.05
C ILE A 4 -15.36 3.53 7.24
N LEU A 5 -16.15 3.64 6.18
CA LEU A 5 -16.56 2.53 5.33
C LEU A 5 -16.45 2.91 3.85
N PRO A 6 -15.97 1.99 2.98
CA PRO A 6 -16.00 2.18 1.54
C PRO A 6 -17.42 2.52 1.07
N SER A 7 -17.53 3.38 0.06
CA SER A 7 -18.82 3.90 -0.42
C SER A 7 -19.83 2.81 -0.79
N HIS A 8 -19.38 1.69 -1.38
CA HIS A 8 -20.24 0.56 -1.73
C HIS A 8 -20.78 -0.19 -0.50
N VAL A 9 -19.98 -0.32 0.56
CA VAL A 9 -20.39 -0.95 1.83
C VAL A 9 -21.32 -0.02 2.61
N ALA A 10 -21.00 1.28 2.64
CA ALA A 10 -21.86 2.29 3.26
C ALA A 10 -23.27 2.28 2.64
N ARG A 11 -23.36 2.18 1.31
CA ARG A 11 -24.64 2.10 0.60
C ARG A 11 -25.48 0.91 1.04
N HIS A 12 -24.88 -0.28 1.10
CA HIS A 12 -25.55 -1.50 1.55
C HIS A 12 -26.19 -1.34 2.93
N PHE A 13 -25.45 -0.84 3.93
CA PHE A 13 -25.98 -0.66 5.28
C PHE A 13 -26.98 0.49 5.42
N LEU A 14 -26.93 1.50 4.54
CA LEU A 14 -27.88 2.62 4.55
C LEU A 14 -29.21 2.25 3.87
N GLU A 15 -29.18 1.47 2.78
CA GLU A 15 -30.37 1.00 2.06
C GLU A 15 -31.16 -0.04 2.88
N ASP A 16 -30.47 -0.95 3.57
CA ASP A 16 -31.12 -2.00 4.38
C ASP A 16 -31.82 -1.46 5.65
N LYS A 17 -31.45 -0.26 6.14
CA LYS A 17 -32.18 0.42 7.23
C LYS A 17 -33.61 0.82 6.85
N VAL A 18 -33.92 1.02 5.57
CA VAL A 18 -35.26 1.40 5.10
C VAL A 18 -36.20 0.18 5.08
N ASN A 19 -35.66 -1.04 4.91
CA ASN A 19 -36.44 -2.26 4.73
C ASN A 19 -36.61 -3.14 5.98
N SER A 20 -36.20 -2.67 7.17
CA SER A 20 -36.33 -3.40 8.45
C SER A 20 -35.85 -4.86 8.43
N LYS A 21 -34.90 -5.19 7.53
CA LYS A 21 -34.32 -6.53 7.44
C LYS A 21 -32.83 -6.49 7.77
N SER A 22 -32.58 -6.89 9.02
CA SER A 22 -31.36 -7.53 9.53
C SER A 22 -30.16 -6.65 9.91
N LYS A 23 -29.60 -6.98 11.07
CA LYS A 23 -28.28 -6.57 11.58
C LYS A 23 -27.20 -7.53 11.01
N ASP A 24 -27.33 -7.96 9.78
CA ASP A 24 -26.48 -9.04 9.26
C ASP A 24 -25.07 -8.52 8.91
N LEU A 25 -24.10 -9.43 8.99
CA LEU A 25 -22.70 -9.15 8.72
C LEU A 25 -22.48 -9.00 7.20
N TYR A 26 -21.75 -7.96 6.79
CA TYR A 26 -21.32 -7.79 5.40
C TYR A 26 -20.10 -8.65 5.09
N HIS A 27 -20.14 -9.37 3.97
CA HIS A 27 -18.99 -10.06 3.39
C HIS A 27 -19.15 -10.15 1.88
N GLU A 28 -18.04 -10.09 1.15
CA GLU A 28 -18.00 -10.23 -0.30
C GLU A 28 -16.73 -10.98 -0.70
N ALA A 29 -16.88 -12.01 -1.54
CA ALA A 29 -15.75 -12.75 -2.08
C ALA A 29 -15.12 -11.99 -3.26
N ARG A 30 -13.79 -11.96 -3.32
CA ARG A 30 -13.01 -11.37 -4.40
C ARG A 30 -11.98 -12.39 -4.88
N ASP A 31 -12.00 -12.70 -6.17
CA ASP A 31 -11.02 -13.60 -6.77
C ASP A 31 -9.64 -12.95 -6.91
N TYR A 32 -9.63 -11.62 -7.13
CA TYR A 32 -8.43 -10.83 -7.32
C TYR A 32 -8.46 -9.59 -6.44
N ALA A 33 -7.57 -9.56 -5.45
CA ALA A 33 -7.29 -8.39 -4.64
C ALA A 33 -5.79 -8.33 -4.34
N CYS A 34 -5.23 -7.13 -4.33
CA CYS A 34 -3.86 -6.88 -3.92
C CYS A 34 -3.88 -6.13 -2.59
N ILE A 35 -3.02 -6.52 -1.65
CA ILE A 35 -2.87 -5.84 -0.36
C ILE A 35 -1.40 -5.50 -0.19
N ILE A 36 -1.12 -4.25 0.19
CA ILE A 36 0.23 -3.79 0.51
C ILE A 36 0.32 -3.35 1.97
N PHE A 37 1.48 -3.63 2.56
CA PHE A 37 1.88 -3.14 3.88
C PHE A 37 3.14 -2.32 3.70
N ILE A 38 3.04 -1.00 3.91
CA ILE A 38 4.15 -0.06 3.82
C ILE A 38 4.53 0.27 5.25
N THR A 39 5.74 -0.07 5.69
CA THR A 39 6.17 0.16 7.07
C THR A 39 7.41 1.03 7.11
N ILE A 40 7.35 2.11 7.89
CA ILE A 40 8.52 2.95 8.16
C ILE A 40 9.40 2.19 9.17
N THR A 41 10.55 1.73 8.70
CA THR A 41 11.54 1.01 9.52
C THR A 41 12.35 1.97 10.38
N ASP A 42 12.89 1.47 11.48
CA ASP A 42 13.77 2.20 12.42
C ASP A 42 13.14 3.44 13.09
N PHE A 43 11.84 3.70 12.88
CA PHE A 43 11.12 4.78 13.54
C PHE A 43 11.18 4.68 15.07
N SER A 44 11.15 3.48 15.64
CA SER A 44 11.30 3.27 17.08
C SER A 44 12.66 3.66 17.64
N LYS A 45 13.72 3.68 16.81
CA LYS A 45 15.05 4.16 17.22
C LYS A 45 15.13 5.68 17.18
N PHE A 46 14.31 6.31 16.34
CA PHE A 46 14.17 7.76 16.23
C PHE A 46 13.23 8.31 17.32
N TYR A 47 12.27 7.50 17.77
CA TYR A 47 11.34 7.85 18.84
C TYR A 47 12.02 7.79 20.22
N MET A 48 12.17 8.95 20.87
CA MET A 48 12.56 9.05 22.27
C MET A 48 11.54 9.90 23.05
N GLU A 49 10.93 9.30 24.06
CA GLU A 49 10.07 10.00 25.03
C GLU A 49 10.95 10.67 26.08
N LEU A 50 11.23 11.95 25.89
CA LEU A 50 11.92 12.79 26.87
C LEU A 50 11.07 14.02 27.17
N ASP A 51 11.03 14.45 28.43
CA ASP A 51 10.39 15.71 28.84
C ASP A 51 10.92 16.91 28.03
N ALA A 52 12.19 16.86 27.64
CA ALA A 52 12.85 17.87 26.80
C ALA A 52 12.40 17.87 25.32
N ASN A 53 11.72 16.82 24.84
CA ASN A 53 11.22 16.67 23.47
C ASN A 53 9.68 16.57 23.43
N ASN A 54 9.01 17.22 24.38
CA ASN A 54 7.54 17.25 24.47
C ASN A 54 6.94 15.82 24.43
N GLU A 55 7.55 14.88 25.16
CA GLU A 55 7.10 13.48 25.27
C GLU A 55 7.04 12.72 23.92
N GLY A 56 7.85 13.12 22.93
CA GLY A 56 7.91 12.44 21.62
C GLY A 56 6.79 12.84 20.65
N VAL A 57 5.98 13.85 21.00
CA VAL A 57 4.88 14.36 20.16
C VAL A 57 5.35 14.83 18.79
N GLU A 58 6.55 15.42 18.68
CA GLU A 58 7.08 15.87 17.38
C GLU A 58 7.34 14.70 16.42
N CYS A 59 7.78 13.54 16.93
CA CYS A 59 7.94 12.34 16.12
C CYS A 59 6.59 11.85 15.59
N LEU A 60 5.53 11.95 16.40
CA LEU A 60 4.16 11.61 15.97
C LEU A 60 3.61 12.60 14.95
N ARG A 61 3.96 13.89 15.04
CA ARG A 61 3.61 14.89 14.02
C ARG A 61 4.26 14.55 12.68
N LEU A 62 5.55 14.25 12.66
CA LEU A 62 6.25 13.82 11.46
C LEU A 62 5.62 12.55 10.87
N LEU A 63 5.28 11.57 11.71
CA LEU A 63 4.56 10.37 11.25
C LEU A 63 3.23 10.75 10.61
N ASN A 64 2.45 11.63 11.25
CA ASN A 64 1.16 12.07 10.72
C ASN A 64 1.30 12.83 9.39
N GLU A 65 2.36 13.63 9.22
CA GLU A 65 2.67 14.29 7.94
C GLU A 65 2.95 13.26 6.85
N ILE A 66 3.82 12.28 7.10
CA ILE A 66 4.09 11.20 6.14
C ILE A 66 2.82 10.42 5.76
N ILE A 67 1.96 10.13 6.74
CA ILE A 67 0.69 9.44 6.50
C ILE A 67 -0.27 10.32 5.67
N SER A 68 -0.27 11.63 5.91
CA SER A 68 -1.09 12.58 5.15
C SER A 68 -0.61 12.67 3.70
N ASP A 69 0.71 12.65 3.44
CA ASP A 69 1.27 12.61 2.09
C ASP A 69 0.83 11.35 1.32
N PHE A 70 0.74 10.19 2.00
CA PHE A 70 0.18 8.98 1.39
C PHE A 70 -1.32 9.09 1.12
N ASP A 71 -2.08 9.73 2.01
CA ASP A 71 -3.52 9.95 1.81
C ASP A 71 -3.76 10.88 0.60
N ASP A 72 -3.01 11.98 0.51
CA ASP A 72 -3.05 12.91 -0.63
C ASP A 72 -2.64 12.24 -1.96
N LEU A 73 -1.72 11.27 -1.90
CA LEU A 73 -1.35 10.47 -3.07
C LEU A 73 -2.53 9.60 -3.54
N LEU A 74 -3.26 8.94 -2.62
CA LEU A 74 -4.40 8.09 -2.97
C LEU A 74 -5.61 8.88 -3.49
N ASP A 75 -5.73 10.16 -3.13
CA ASP A 75 -6.81 11.03 -3.61
C ASP A 75 -6.70 11.39 -5.11
N ARG A 76 -5.55 11.16 -5.74
CA ARG A 76 -5.37 11.40 -7.18
C ARG A 76 -6.24 10.45 -8.01
N ASP A 77 -6.78 10.95 -9.12
CA ASP A 77 -7.69 10.19 -9.99
C ASP A 77 -7.11 8.85 -10.48
N GLU A 78 -5.81 8.82 -10.71
CA GLU A 78 -5.04 7.65 -11.12
C GLU A 78 -5.11 6.52 -10.07
N PHE A 79 -5.09 6.87 -8.78
CA PHE A 79 -5.04 5.92 -7.66
C PHE A 79 -6.38 5.60 -7.03
N LYS A 80 -7.50 6.07 -7.60
CA LYS A 80 -8.86 5.83 -7.07
C LYS A 80 -9.27 4.35 -6.99
N CYS A 81 -8.54 3.44 -7.63
CA CYS A 81 -8.75 2.00 -7.51
C CYS A 81 -8.03 1.38 -6.30
N ILE A 82 -7.29 2.18 -5.53
CA ILE A 82 -6.55 1.81 -4.33
C ILE A 82 -7.26 2.43 -3.13
N GLU A 83 -7.60 1.58 -2.16
CA GLU A 83 -8.30 1.94 -0.94
C GLU A 83 -7.35 1.81 0.26
N LYS A 84 -7.27 2.85 1.09
CA LYS A 84 -6.64 2.75 2.40
C LYS A 84 -7.49 1.85 3.31
N ILE A 85 -6.89 0.78 3.83
CA ILE A 85 -7.56 -0.09 4.81
C ILE A 85 -7.49 0.55 6.19
N LYS A 86 -6.27 0.86 6.65
CA LYS A 86 -5.99 1.48 7.95
C LYS A 86 -4.51 1.81 8.09
N THR A 87 -4.19 2.56 9.13
CA THR A 87 -2.83 2.67 9.66
C THR A 87 -2.75 1.94 11.00
N ILE A 88 -1.62 1.27 11.24
CA ILE A 88 -1.30 0.67 12.54
C ILE A 88 0.13 1.07 12.88
N SER A 89 0.31 1.92 13.90
CA SER A 89 1.63 2.44 14.27
C SER A 89 2.31 3.07 13.04
N THR A 90 3.45 2.55 12.60
CA THR A 90 4.21 3.03 11.44
C THR A 90 3.89 2.30 10.13
N THR A 91 2.87 1.44 10.15
CA THR A 91 2.45 0.65 9.00
C THR A 91 1.19 1.22 8.36
N TYR A 92 1.30 1.62 7.09
CA TYR A 92 0.20 1.98 6.21
C TYR A 92 -0.28 0.74 5.45
N MET A 93 -1.58 0.46 5.50
CA MET A 93 -2.20 -0.66 4.79
C MET A 93 -3.14 -0.13 3.72
N ALA A 94 -2.94 -0.60 2.48
CA ALA A 94 -3.81 -0.29 1.36
C ALA A 94 -4.11 -1.55 0.55
N ALA A 95 -5.19 -1.51 -0.22
CA ALA A 95 -5.59 -2.60 -1.08
C ALA A 95 -6.20 -2.11 -2.39
N SER A 96 -6.05 -2.91 -3.44
CA SER A 96 -6.67 -2.69 -4.74
C SER A 96 -7.46 -3.92 -5.16
N GLY A 97 -8.39 -3.75 -6.12
CA GLY A 97 -9.34 -4.79 -6.52
C GLY A 97 -10.52 -4.94 -5.56
N LEU A 98 -10.71 -4.01 -4.62
CA LEU A 98 -11.84 -4.03 -3.70
C LEU A 98 -13.10 -3.38 -4.29
N TYR A 99 -12.94 -2.30 -5.07
CA TYR A 99 -13.98 -1.66 -5.86
C TYR A 99 -13.33 -0.72 -6.90
N GLY A 100 -14.11 -0.24 -7.87
CA GLY A 100 -13.62 0.69 -8.90
C GLY A 100 -13.02 0.00 -10.13
N LYS A 101 -13.02 0.70 -11.26
CA LYS A 101 -12.35 0.25 -12.50
C LYS A 101 -10.98 0.91 -12.56
N VAL A 102 -9.97 0.15 -12.98
CA VAL A 102 -8.65 0.71 -13.30
C VAL A 102 -8.82 1.62 -14.52
N SER A 103 -8.73 2.93 -14.31
CA SER A 103 -8.74 3.91 -15.39
C SER A 103 -7.31 4.15 -15.87
N ALA A 104 -6.94 3.46 -16.96
CA ALA A 104 -5.67 3.55 -17.67
C ALA A 104 -4.42 3.00 -16.92
N PRO A 105 -3.33 2.69 -17.66
CA PRO A 105 -2.06 2.31 -17.07
C PRO A 105 -1.49 3.48 -16.25
N LEU A 106 -1.05 3.19 -15.03
CA LEU A 106 -0.34 4.14 -14.17
C LEU A 106 1.07 4.36 -14.74
N ILE A 107 1.24 5.38 -15.58
CA ILE A 107 2.58 5.87 -15.93
C ILE A 107 2.97 6.88 -14.86
N LEU A 108 3.59 6.39 -13.79
CA LEU A 108 4.16 7.27 -12.78
C LEU A 108 5.44 7.87 -13.32
N GLU A 109 5.46 9.20 -13.50
CA GLU A 109 6.72 9.91 -13.64
C GLU A 109 7.51 9.75 -12.32
N PRO A 110 8.77 9.28 -12.38
CA PRO A 110 9.57 9.15 -11.17
C PRO A 110 9.75 10.53 -10.54
N THR A 111 9.28 10.67 -9.30
CA THR A 111 9.41 11.93 -8.57
C THR A 111 10.88 12.12 -8.18
N PRO A 112 11.58 13.17 -8.66
CA PRO A 112 12.96 13.40 -8.27
C PRO A 112 13.02 13.74 -6.78
N GLY A 113 13.59 12.82 -6.00
CA GLY A 113 13.78 12.96 -4.57
C GLY A 113 14.96 12.12 -4.11
N PRO A 114 15.49 12.35 -2.89
CA PRO A 114 16.53 11.49 -2.35
C PRO A 114 16.02 10.04 -2.34
N ALA A 115 16.78 9.14 -2.97
CA ALA A 115 16.46 7.72 -3.01
C ALA A 115 16.57 7.15 -1.60
N THR A 116 15.47 7.22 -0.86
CA THR A 116 15.33 6.47 0.39
C THR A 116 15.39 5.00 0.03
N LYS A 117 16.22 4.21 0.74
CA LYS A 117 16.34 2.77 0.50
C LYS A 117 15.02 2.07 0.85
N SER A 118 14.10 2.00 -0.11
CA SER A 118 12.85 1.25 -0.02
C SER A 118 13.04 -0.16 -0.58
N VAL A 119 12.59 -1.18 0.16
CA VAL A 119 12.66 -2.58 -0.29
C VAL A 119 11.24 -3.11 -0.42
N VAL A 120 10.85 -3.45 -1.65
CA VAL A 120 9.55 -4.06 -1.93
C VAL A 120 9.69 -5.57 -1.96
N LYS A 121 8.94 -6.26 -1.10
CA LYS A 121 8.89 -7.73 -1.03
C LYS A 121 7.59 -8.23 -1.65
N VAL A 122 7.68 -9.27 -2.47
CA VAL A 122 6.52 -9.89 -3.11
C VAL A 122 6.52 -11.41 -2.94
N THR A 123 5.34 -12.02 -3.07
CA THR A 123 5.20 -13.49 -3.16
C THR A 123 5.45 -13.98 -4.58
N GLU A 124 5.59 -15.30 -4.74
CA GLU A 124 5.75 -15.95 -6.04
C GLU A 124 4.63 -15.60 -7.03
N GLU A 125 3.38 -15.58 -6.56
CA GLU A 125 2.21 -15.34 -7.40
C GLU A 125 2.23 -13.91 -7.95
N THR A 126 2.51 -12.93 -7.09
CA THR A 126 2.66 -11.53 -7.49
C THR A 126 3.83 -11.34 -8.45
N LYS A 127 4.97 -11.99 -8.19
CA LYS A 127 6.14 -11.97 -9.08
C LYS A 127 5.78 -12.51 -10.46
N SER A 128 5.09 -13.65 -10.53
CA SER A 128 4.70 -14.29 -11.79
C SER A 128 3.76 -13.44 -12.65
N ILE A 129 2.99 -12.55 -12.02
CA ILE A 129 2.12 -11.59 -12.72
C ILE A 129 2.96 -10.41 -13.21
N LEU A 130 3.72 -9.76 -12.32
CA LEU A 130 4.44 -8.53 -12.63
C LEU A 130 5.63 -8.74 -13.58
N GLU A 131 6.26 -9.92 -13.57
CA GLU A 131 7.35 -10.23 -14.50
C GLU A 131 6.90 -10.21 -15.97
N LYS A 132 5.64 -10.56 -16.24
CA LYS A 132 5.04 -10.46 -17.59
C LYS A 132 4.86 -9.02 -18.04
N GLU A 133 4.76 -8.09 -17.10
CA GLU A 133 4.66 -6.65 -17.31
C GLU A 133 6.04 -5.97 -17.34
N GLY A 134 7.14 -6.75 -17.31
CA GLY A 134 8.51 -6.25 -17.45
C GLY A 134 9.19 -5.81 -16.14
N PHE A 135 8.62 -6.15 -14.98
CA PHE A 135 9.29 -5.95 -13.69
C PHE A 135 10.33 -7.04 -13.42
N GLN A 136 11.46 -6.65 -12.82
CA GLN A 136 12.55 -7.57 -12.47
C GLN A 136 12.59 -7.84 -10.97
N PHE A 137 12.92 -9.08 -10.62
CA PHE A 137 12.92 -9.55 -9.23
C PHE A 137 14.14 -10.38 -8.89
N GLU A 138 14.60 -10.29 -7.65
CA GLU A 138 15.64 -11.13 -7.08
C GLU A 138 15.04 -12.10 -6.07
N CYS A 139 15.42 -13.38 -6.15
CA CYS A 139 14.99 -14.37 -5.17
C CYS A 139 15.62 -14.08 -3.81
N ARG A 140 14.78 -13.86 -2.80
CA ARG A 140 15.22 -13.71 -1.41
C ARG A 140 15.43 -15.06 -0.73
N GLY A 141 14.67 -16.07 -1.15
CA GLY A 141 14.63 -17.40 -0.55
C GLY A 141 13.33 -17.69 0.20
N GLU A 142 13.31 -18.83 0.89
CA GLU A 142 12.15 -19.35 1.60
C GLU A 142 12.00 -18.72 2.99
N ILE A 143 10.76 -18.36 3.33
CA ILE A 143 10.36 -17.92 4.66
C ILE A 143 9.24 -18.82 5.18
N ASN A 144 9.27 -19.12 6.47
CA ASN A 144 8.18 -19.84 7.11
C ASN A 144 7.05 -18.87 7.47
N VAL A 145 5.89 -19.04 6.84
CA VAL A 145 4.69 -18.23 7.06
C VAL A 145 3.68 -19.04 7.85
N LYS A 146 3.29 -18.53 9.02
CA LYS A 146 2.30 -19.19 9.89
C LYS A 146 1.01 -19.47 9.11
N GLY A 147 0.60 -20.74 9.04
CA GLY A 147 -0.61 -21.17 8.34
C GLY A 147 -0.45 -21.39 6.83
N LYS A 148 0.69 -21.04 6.23
CA LYS A 148 1.01 -21.34 4.82
C LYS A 148 2.22 -22.26 4.63
N GLY A 149 3.08 -22.41 5.64
CA GLY A 149 4.30 -23.19 5.55
C GLY A 149 5.44 -22.40 4.91
N LEU A 150 6.36 -23.09 4.25
CA LEU A 150 7.46 -22.46 3.53
C LEU A 150 6.92 -21.75 2.29
N MET A 151 7.28 -20.48 2.14
CA MET A 151 6.94 -19.66 0.99
C MET A 151 8.19 -18.97 0.46
N THR A 152 8.43 -19.08 -0.84
CA THR A 152 9.48 -18.30 -1.51
C THR A 152 9.05 -16.84 -1.64
N THR A 153 9.97 -15.93 -1.38
CA THR A 153 9.74 -14.49 -1.54
C THR A 153 10.81 -13.85 -2.40
N TYR A 154 10.46 -12.71 -2.99
CA TYR A 154 11.31 -11.98 -3.92
C TYR A 154 11.39 -10.52 -3.52
N PHE A 155 12.51 -9.88 -3.88
CA PHE A 155 12.63 -8.43 -3.86
C PHE A 155 12.39 -7.88 -5.26
N LEU A 156 11.64 -6.79 -5.37
CA LEU A 156 11.57 -6.01 -6.60
C LEU A 156 12.91 -5.29 -6.80
N VAL A 157 13.49 -5.44 -7.99
CA VAL A 157 14.80 -4.86 -8.35
C VAL A 157 14.61 -3.62 -9.22
N SER A 158 13.79 -3.73 -10.27
CA SER A 158 13.53 -2.64 -11.21
C SER A 158 12.18 -2.82 -11.90
N GLY A 159 11.64 -1.73 -12.44
CA GLY A 159 10.41 -1.73 -13.23
C GLY A 159 10.66 -1.56 -14.73
N PRO A 160 9.64 -1.76 -15.57
CA PRO A 160 9.75 -1.59 -17.04
C PRO A 160 10.04 -0.15 -17.48
N TYR A 161 9.92 0.83 -16.57
CA TYR A 161 10.13 2.26 -16.82
C TYR A 161 11.26 2.85 -15.97
N ASP A 162 12.19 2.03 -15.46
CA ASP A 162 13.33 2.56 -14.71
C ASP A 162 14.20 3.41 -15.66
N LEU A 163 14.19 4.73 -15.46
CA LEU A 163 14.81 5.71 -16.36
C LEU A 163 16.35 5.68 -16.36
N GLN A 164 16.98 4.71 -15.69
CA GLN A 164 18.44 4.56 -15.75
C GLN A 164 18.93 4.31 -17.18
N ASP A 165 18.14 3.66 -18.03
CA ASP A 165 18.48 3.42 -19.44
C ASP A 165 18.33 4.65 -20.36
N GLN A 166 17.71 5.75 -19.89
CA GLN A 166 17.62 6.99 -20.70
C GLN A 166 18.77 7.97 -20.44
N VAL A 167 19.61 7.75 -19.43
CA VAL A 167 20.75 8.63 -19.14
C VAL A 167 21.95 8.34 -20.05
N GLU A 168 22.12 7.10 -20.52
CA GLU A 168 23.23 6.74 -21.42
C GLU A 168 23.04 7.19 -22.88
N GLN A 169 21.87 7.69 -23.27
CA GLN A 169 21.64 8.17 -24.65
C GLN A 169 21.91 9.68 -24.82
N PHE A 170 22.36 10.37 -23.77
CA PHE A 170 22.69 11.80 -23.78
C PHE A 170 24.12 12.13 -23.31
N VAL A 171 25.02 11.14 -23.28
CA VAL A 171 26.47 11.35 -23.08
C VAL A 171 27.23 11.17 -24.40
#